data_AF-A0A9X6AIW1-F1
#
_entry.id   AF-A0A9X6AIW1-F1
#
_cell.length_a   1.000
_cell.length_b   1.000
_cell.length_c   1.000
_cell.angle_alpha   90.00
_cell.angle_beta   90.00
_cell.angle_gamma   90.00
#
_symmetry.space_group_name_H-M   'P 1'
#
loop_
_entity.id
_entity.type
_entity.pdbx_description
1 polymer ?
#
loop_
_entity_poly.entity_id
_entity_poly.type
_entity_poly.pdbx_seq_one_letter_code
_entity_poly.pdbx_strand_id
1 'polypeptide(L)'
;KVLIRAYVGKPGDTVVDDHTDEEIVSIVRRDLKQMMTFKGDPEFTIVNRLPKSMPQYHVGHIKQIRKIQEHIKRTYPRLKITGAPFEAVGLPDCIQQGHNAVDDMLEELR
;
A
#
# COMPACT_ATOMS: atom_id res chain seq x y z
N LYS A 1 16.40 14.46 -21.88
CA LYS A 1 15.03 14.24 -21.39
C LYS A 1 15.09 13.34 -20.16
N VAL A 2 14.22 13.51 -19.17
CA VAL A 2 14.21 12.73 -17.93
C VAL A 2 12.77 12.35 -17.56
N LEU A 3 12.58 11.20 -16.92
CA LEU A 3 11.31 10.81 -16.31
C LEU A 3 11.47 10.94 -14.79
N ILE A 4 10.58 11.71 -14.16
CA ILE A 4 10.61 11.93 -12.71
C ILE A 4 9.37 11.27 -12.09
N ARG A 5 9.59 10.50 -11.04
CA ARG A 5 8.52 9.96 -10.19
C ARG A 5 8.59 10.65 -8.83
N ALA A 6 7.50 11.30 -8.46
CA ALA A 6 7.31 11.88 -7.14
C ALA A 6 6.23 11.10 -6.37
N TYR A 7 6.35 11.08 -5.05
CA TYR A 7 5.33 10.57 -4.15
C TYR A 7 4.79 11.73 -3.32
N VAL A 8 3.47 11.80 -3.17
CA VAL A 8 2.76 12.86 -2.47
C VAL A 8 1.86 12.22 -1.41
N GLY A 9 1.78 12.85 -0.25
CA GLY A 9 1.00 12.39 0.89
C GLY A 9 1.86 11.74 1.97
N LYS A 10 1.42 11.93 3.21
CA LYS A 10 1.99 11.37 4.43
C LYS A 10 0.85 10.98 5.38
N PRO A 11 1.08 10.10 6.37
CA PRO A 11 0.05 9.78 7.35
C PRO A 11 -0.54 11.04 8.01
N GLY A 12 -1.86 11.17 7.98
CA GLY A 12 -2.58 12.32 8.55
C GLY A 12 -2.72 13.55 7.64
N ASP A 13 -2.22 13.49 6.40
CA ASP A 13 -2.36 14.56 5.41
C ASP A 13 -3.56 14.32 4.47
N THR A 14 -4.19 15.39 4.00
CA THR A 14 -5.35 15.41 3.11
C THR A 14 -5.02 15.94 1.71
N VAL A 15 -3.75 16.30 1.42
CA VAL A 15 -3.34 16.85 0.10
C VAL A 15 -3.83 15.99 -1.09
N VAL A 16 -3.79 14.66 -0.96
CA VAL A 16 -4.21 13.73 -2.02
C VAL A 16 -5.74 13.64 -2.15
N ASP A 17 -6.50 14.02 -1.14
CA ASP A 17 -7.97 14.01 -1.18
C ASP A 17 -8.54 15.40 -1.57
N ASP A 18 -7.86 16.47 -1.15
CA ASP A 18 -8.36 17.85 -1.26
C ASP A 18 -8.03 18.54 -2.60
N HIS A 19 -7.12 17.98 -3.40
CA HIS A 19 -6.63 18.62 -4.63
C HIS A 19 -6.96 17.78 -5.87
N THR A 20 -7.17 18.46 -6.99
CA THR A 20 -7.25 17.88 -8.35
C THR A 20 -5.88 17.37 -8.84
N ASP A 21 -5.87 16.58 -9.92
CA ASP A 21 -4.62 16.03 -10.46
C ASP A 21 -3.68 17.15 -10.95
N GLU A 22 -4.25 18.19 -11.55
CA GLU A 22 -3.53 19.37 -12.03
C GLU A 22 -2.89 20.15 -10.86
N GLU A 23 -3.61 20.30 -9.76
CA GLU A 23 -3.11 20.94 -8.55
C GLU A 23 -1.99 20.13 -7.89
N ILE A 24 -2.14 18.80 -7.81
CA ILE A 24 -1.08 17.91 -7.31
C ILE A 24 0.18 18.04 -8.18
N VAL A 25 0.03 18.04 -9.50
CA VAL A 25 1.15 18.26 -10.43
C VAL A 25 1.81 19.62 -10.18
N SER A 26 1.02 20.67 -9.97
CA SER A 26 1.53 22.02 -9.67
C SER A 26 2.33 22.06 -8.37
N ILE A 27 1.81 21.45 -7.30
CA ILE A 27 2.50 21.33 -6.01
C ILE A 27 3.84 20.60 -6.18
N VAL A 28 3.84 19.42 -6.82
CA VAL A 28 5.06 18.64 -7.07
C VAL A 28 6.07 19.44 -7.88
N ARG A 29 5.63 20.12 -8.94
CA ARG A 29 6.52 20.94 -9.78
C ARG A 29 7.12 22.09 -8.98
N ARG A 30 6.34 22.77 -8.14
CA ARG A 30 6.84 23.85 -7.28
C ARG A 30 7.93 23.34 -6.34
N ASP A 31 7.71 22.21 -5.69
CA ASP A 31 8.66 21.66 -4.71
C ASP A 31 9.92 21.13 -5.40
N LEU A 32 9.78 20.49 -6.57
CA LEU A 32 10.92 20.06 -7.37
C LEU A 32 11.78 21.25 -7.85
N LYS A 33 11.20 22.43 -8.16
CA LYS A 33 11.95 23.63 -8.58
C LYS A 33 12.91 24.13 -7.50
N GLN A 34 12.63 23.82 -6.24
CA GLN A 34 13.49 24.21 -5.13
C GLN A 34 14.78 23.37 -5.05
N MET A 35 14.76 22.16 -5.64
CA MET A 35 15.87 21.21 -5.57
C MET A 35 16.62 21.07 -6.90
N MET A 36 15.97 21.36 -8.02
CA MET A 36 16.52 21.17 -9.36
C MET A 36 15.97 22.20 -10.35
N THR A 37 16.80 22.59 -11.31
CA THR A 37 16.41 23.54 -12.38
C THR A 37 15.89 22.77 -13.59
N PHE A 38 14.68 23.12 -14.05
CA PHE A 38 14.13 22.61 -15.31
C PHE A 38 13.63 23.75 -16.20
N LYS A 39 13.77 23.55 -17.51
CA LYS A 39 13.31 24.47 -18.55
C LYS A 39 12.08 23.88 -19.21
N GLY A 40 11.00 24.65 -19.29
CA GLY A 40 9.74 24.27 -19.94
C GLY A 40 8.78 23.44 -19.08
N ASP A 41 7.73 22.93 -19.73
CA ASP A 41 6.67 22.12 -19.16
C ASP A 41 6.88 20.62 -19.47
N PRO A 42 6.37 19.71 -18.62
CA PRO A 42 6.43 18.28 -18.89
C PRO A 42 5.66 17.92 -20.17
N GLU A 43 6.22 17.04 -21.00
CA GLU A 43 5.57 16.54 -22.22
C GLU A 43 4.28 15.76 -21.90
N PHE A 44 4.23 15.09 -20.75
CA PHE A 44 3.06 14.41 -20.23
C PHE A 44 3.13 14.31 -18.69
N THR A 45 1.99 14.08 -18.06
CA THR A 45 1.91 13.81 -16.62
C THR A 45 0.97 12.64 -16.37
N ILE A 46 1.27 11.84 -15.35
CA ILE A 46 0.43 10.71 -14.91
C ILE A 46 0.29 10.83 -13.40
N VAL A 47 -0.94 11.01 -12.93
CA VAL A 47 -1.26 11.00 -11.51
C VAL A 47 -1.93 9.66 -11.19
N ASN A 48 -1.41 8.94 -10.21
CA ASN A 48 -2.00 7.70 -9.72
C ASN A 48 -2.28 7.84 -8.22
N ARG A 49 -3.57 7.83 -7.86
CA ARG A 49 -4.03 7.98 -6.47
C ARG A 49 -4.22 6.60 -5.85
N LEU A 50 -3.64 6.40 -4.67
CA LEU A 50 -3.68 5.13 -3.97
C LEU A 50 -4.36 5.29 -2.60
N PRO A 51 -5.68 5.56 -2.54
CA PRO A 51 -6.39 5.82 -1.29
C PRO A 51 -6.39 4.57 -0.41
N LYS A 52 -6.06 4.74 0.89
CA LYS A 52 -6.04 3.67 1.91
C LYS A 52 -5.23 2.42 1.48
N SER A 53 -4.22 2.61 0.64
CA SER A 53 -3.42 1.53 0.03
C SER A 53 -2.22 1.07 0.87
N MET A 54 -1.83 1.85 1.88
CA MET A 54 -0.66 1.61 2.71
C MET A 54 -1.07 1.27 4.15
N PRO A 55 -1.20 -0.02 4.50
CA PRO A 55 -1.47 -0.46 5.87
C PRO A 55 -0.45 0.11 6.85
N GLN A 56 -0.94 0.64 7.98
CA GLN A 56 -0.09 1.20 9.04
C GLN A 56 -0.04 0.22 10.22
N TYR A 57 1.13 -0.39 10.42
CA TYR A 57 1.35 -1.36 11.49
C TYR A 57 1.74 -0.67 12.79
N HIS A 58 0.77 -0.52 13.69
CA HIS A 58 1.00 0.06 15.01
C HIS A 58 1.60 -0.97 15.97
N VAL A 59 2.15 -0.51 17.09
CA VAL A 59 2.64 -1.39 18.15
C VAL A 59 1.52 -2.35 18.59
N GLY A 60 1.83 -3.65 18.57
CA GLY A 60 0.86 -4.71 18.89
C GLY A 60 0.09 -5.27 17.69
N HIS A 61 0.32 -4.77 16.47
CA HIS A 61 -0.32 -5.26 15.23
C HIS A 61 -0.27 -6.78 15.09
N ILE A 62 0.92 -7.37 15.14
CA ILE A 62 1.11 -8.84 15.01
C ILE A 62 0.31 -9.62 16.07
N LYS A 63 0.21 -9.11 17.31
CA LYS A 63 -0.58 -9.75 18.35
C LYS A 63 -2.08 -9.70 18.03
N GLN A 64 -2.57 -8.61 17.44
CA GLN A 64 -3.97 -8.51 17.01
C GLN A 64 -4.25 -9.42 15.81
N ILE A 65 -3.36 -9.45 14.82
CA ILE A 65 -3.50 -10.34 13.67
C ILE A 65 -3.55 -11.82 14.10
N ARG A 66 -2.69 -12.25 15.02
CA ARG A 66 -2.74 -13.62 15.57
C ARG A 66 -4.07 -13.96 16.21
N LYS A 67 -4.63 -13.05 17.03
CA LYS A 67 -5.96 -13.25 17.63
C LYS A 67 -7.06 -13.40 16.57
N ILE A 68 -7.00 -12.62 15.50
CA ILE A 68 -7.95 -12.70 14.39
C ILE A 68 -7.82 -14.05 13.67
N GLN A 69 -6.59 -14.46 13.33
CA GLN A 69 -6.32 -15.75 12.69
C GLN A 69 -6.79 -16.93 13.55
N GLU A 70 -6.51 -16.92 14.85
CA GLU A 70 -6.97 -17.93 15.81
C GLU A 70 -8.51 -18.00 15.89
N HIS A 71 -9.18 -16.83 15.92
CA HIS A 71 -10.63 -16.77 15.93
C HIS A 71 -11.22 -17.34 14.65
N ILE A 72 -10.63 -17.01 13.49
CA ILE A 72 -11.07 -17.50 12.19
C ILE A 72 -10.88 -18.99 12.09
N LYS A 73 -9.70 -19.51 12.45
CA LYS A 73 -9.43 -20.95 12.44
C LYS A 73 -10.44 -21.74 13.28
N ARG A 74 -10.84 -21.20 14.44
CA ARG A 74 -11.83 -21.83 15.32
C ARG A 74 -13.27 -21.76 14.78
N THR A 75 -13.64 -20.65 14.15
CA THR A 75 -15.05 -20.34 13.83
C THR A 75 -15.39 -20.65 12.36
N TYR A 76 -14.41 -20.60 11.47
CA TYR A 76 -14.53 -20.75 10.03
C TYR A 76 -13.42 -21.68 9.49
N PRO A 77 -13.55 -23.00 9.64
CA PRO A 77 -12.48 -23.97 9.34
C PRO A 77 -11.94 -23.96 7.91
N ARG A 78 -12.67 -23.38 6.95
CA ARG A 78 -12.28 -23.31 5.53
C ARG A 78 -11.99 -21.89 5.05
N LEU A 79 -11.86 -20.94 5.97
CA LEU A 79 -11.52 -19.56 5.67
C LEU A 79 -10.07 -19.29 6.08
N LYS A 80 -9.28 -18.81 5.12
CA LYS A 80 -7.96 -18.25 5.36
C LYS A 80 -7.96 -16.79 4.95
N ILE A 81 -7.24 -15.95 5.68
CA ILE A 81 -7.04 -14.55 5.32
C ILE A 81 -5.55 -14.26 5.28
N THR A 82 -5.12 -13.56 4.23
CA THR A 82 -3.71 -13.30 3.92
C THR A 82 -3.56 -11.97 3.19
N GLY A 83 -2.32 -11.49 3.08
CA GLY A 83 -1.96 -10.32 2.26
C GLY A 83 -1.42 -9.15 3.06
N ALA A 84 -1.32 -8.01 2.37
CA ALA A 84 -0.62 -6.82 2.83
C ALA A 84 -1.06 -6.24 4.20
N PRO A 85 -2.31 -6.40 4.67
CA PRO A 85 -2.71 -5.90 5.99
C PRO A 85 -2.33 -6.81 7.17
N PHE A 86 -1.90 -8.04 6.91
CA PHE A 86 -1.72 -9.06 7.94
C PHE A 86 -0.29 -9.07 8.45
N GLU A 87 0.57 -9.91 7.87
CA GLU A 87 1.87 -10.19 8.47
C GLU A 87 3.01 -9.39 7.82
N ALA A 88 2.80 -8.87 6.60
CA ALA A 88 3.82 -8.11 5.89
C ALA A 88 3.24 -7.31 4.71
N VAL A 89 3.87 -6.18 4.41
CA VAL A 89 3.48 -5.27 3.31
C VAL A 89 4.25 -5.55 2.02
N GLY A 90 5.37 -6.26 2.10
CA GLY A 90 6.19 -6.60 0.94
C GLY A 90 5.46 -7.52 -0.03
N LEU A 91 5.64 -7.29 -1.34
CA LEU A 91 5.08 -8.15 -2.37
C LEU A 91 5.56 -9.61 -2.24
N PRO A 92 6.85 -9.91 -2.00
CA PRO A 92 7.31 -11.28 -1.78
C PRO A 92 6.62 -11.95 -0.59
N ASP A 93 6.41 -11.21 0.50
CA ASP A 93 5.75 -11.74 1.68
C ASP A 93 4.27 -12.03 1.42
N CYS A 94 3.59 -11.18 0.63
CA CYS A 94 2.21 -11.41 0.22
C CYS A 94 2.09 -12.68 -0.64
N ILE A 95 3.04 -12.90 -1.56
CA ILE A 95 3.12 -14.11 -2.38
C ILE A 95 3.31 -15.33 -1.48
N GLN A 96 4.28 -15.29 -0.56
CA GLN A 96 4.54 -16.38 0.37
C GLN A 96 3.31 -16.70 1.25
N GLN A 97 2.65 -15.68 1.79
CA GLN A 97 1.41 -15.87 2.56
C GLN A 97 0.33 -16.55 1.72
N GLY A 98 0.20 -16.17 0.44
CA GLY A 98 -0.73 -16.83 -0.48
C GLY A 98 -0.44 -18.32 -0.67
N HIS A 99 0.84 -18.68 -0.88
CA HIS A 99 1.25 -20.08 -0.98
C HIS A 99 0.94 -20.86 0.30
N ASN A 100 1.35 -20.33 1.46
CA ASN A 100 1.12 -20.98 2.75
C ASN A 100 -0.37 -21.22 3.01
N ALA A 101 -1.25 -20.26 2.68
CA ALA A 101 -2.68 -20.44 2.87
C ALA A 101 -3.27 -21.55 1.98
N VAL A 102 -2.77 -21.71 0.75
CA VAL A 102 -3.19 -22.81 -0.12
C VAL A 102 -2.71 -24.15 0.44
N ASP A 103 -1.45 -24.24 0.86
CA ASP A 103 -0.88 -25.47 1.44
C ASP A 103 -1.65 -25.90 2.69
N ASP A 104 -1.90 -24.97 3.62
CA ASP A 104 -2.70 -25.22 4.84
C ASP A 104 -4.12 -25.71 4.50
N MET A 105 -4.78 -25.10 3.50
CA MET A 105 -6.13 -25.51 3.09
C MET A 105 -6.15 -26.90 2.46
N LEU A 106 -5.13 -27.24 1.67
CA LEU A 106 -5.03 -28.57 1.06
C LEU A 106 -4.77 -29.66 2.10
N GLU A 107 -4.00 -29.37 3.15
CA GLU A 107 -3.82 -30.29 4.27
C GLU A 107 -5.12 -30.51 5.06
N GLU A 108 -5.91 -29.46 5.32
CA GLU A 108 -7.19 -29.55 6.05
C GLU A 108 -8.31 -30.27 5.27
N LEU A 109 -8.17 -30.40 3.95
CA LEU A 109 -9.12 -31.11 3.08
C LEU A 109 -8.78 -32.58 2.87
N ARG A 110 -7.57 -33.02 3.24
CA ARG A 110 -7.14 -34.42 3.20
C ARG A 110 -7.62 -35.18 4.42
#